data_AF-A0A956DCT4-F1
#
_entry.id   AF-A0A956DCT4-F1
#
_cell.length_a   1.000
_cell.length_b   1.000
_cell.length_c   1.000
_cell.angle_alpha   90.00
_cell.angle_beta   90.00
_cell.angle_gamma   90.00
#
_symmetry.space_group_name_H-M   'P 1'
#
loop_
_entity.id
_entity.type
_entity.pdbx_description
1 polymer ?
#
loop_
_entity_poly.entity_id
_entity_poly.type
_entity_poly.pdbx_seq_one_letter_code
_entity_poly.pdbx_strand_id
1 'polypeptide(L)'
;LIAGPGAIASVILLSSRAADLAQRAAVYVVVTLVVALTYVVFRLSDRLARLLGRTGINVITRLFGLLLAAIAVQFVLDGAHEAWR
;
A
#
# COMPACT_ATOMS: atom_id res chain seq x y z
N LEU A 1 -7.40 7.88 -2.09
CA LEU A 1 -7.54 6.42 -1.92
C LEU A 1 -6.50 5.95 -0.92
N ILE A 2 -6.91 5.34 0.20
CA ILE A 2 -5.97 4.85 1.23
C ILE A 2 -5.39 3.48 0.85
N ALA A 3 -6.20 2.63 0.22
CA ALA A 3 -5.74 1.37 -0.34
C ALA A 3 -5.44 1.55 -1.84
N GLY A 4 -4.18 1.32 -2.22
CA GLY A 4 -3.76 1.23 -3.62
C GLY A 4 -3.99 -0.16 -4.21
N PRO A 5 -3.83 -0.34 -5.53
CA PRO A 5 -4.06 -1.62 -6.20
C PRO A 5 -3.17 -2.75 -5.66
N GLY A 6 -1.91 -2.46 -5.32
CA GLY A 6 -1.01 -3.45 -4.69
C GLY A 6 -1.50 -3.92 -3.31
N ALA A 7 -1.96 -2.98 -2.46
CA ALA A 7 -2.51 -3.33 -1.16
C ALA A 7 -3.79 -4.17 -1.28
N ILE A 8 -4.66 -3.85 -2.24
CA ILE A 8 -5.87 -4.62 -2.53
C ILE A 8 -5.51 -6.04 -2.99
N ALA A 9 -4.58 -6.18 -3.93
CA ALA A 9 -4.11 -7.48 -4.41
C ALA A 9 -3.53 -8.33 -3.28
N SER A 10 -2.70 -7.75 -2.40
CA SER A 10 -2.13 -8.46 -1.24
C SER A 10 -3.21 -8.94 -0.27
N VAL A 11 -4.22 -8.13 0.04
CA VAL A 11 -5.31 -8.54 0.93
C VAL A 11 -6.15 -9.65 0.30
N ILE A 12 -6.44 -9.57 -1.00
CA ILE A 12 -7.15 -10.63 -1.73
C ILE A 12 -6.36 -11.94 -1.69
N LEU A 13 -5.06 -11.90 -1.98
CA LEU A 13 -4.18 -13.07 -1.95
C LEU A 13 -4.03 -13.66 -0.54
N LEU A 14 -3.92 -12.80 0.48
CA LEU A 14 -3.79 -13.25 1.85
C LEU A 14 -5.11 -13.84 2.37
N SER A 15 -6.23 -13.25 1.97
CA SER A 15 -7.57 -13.76 2.29
C SER A 15 -7.89 -15.07 1.54
N SER A 16 -7.39 -15.26 0.32
CA SER A 16 -7.60 -16.51 -0.43
C SER A 16 -6.78 -17.67 0.13
N ARG A 17 -5.62 -17.39 0.74
CA ARG A 17 -4.77 -18.38 1.43
C ARG A 17 -5.19 -18.66 2.87
N ALA A 18 -6.03 -17.82 3.48
CA ALA A 18 -6.49 -17.97 4.85
C ALA A 18 -7.58 -19.04 4.95
N ALA A 19 -7.16 -20.30 5.06
CA ALA A 19 -8.04 -21.46 5.23
C ALA A 19 -8.56 -21.57 6.68
N ASP A 20 -7.74 -21.14 7.66
CA ASP A 20 -8.01 -21.33 9.07
C ASP A 20 -8.58 -20.07 9.76
N LEU A 21 -9.38 -20.25 10.81
CA LEU A 21 -10.06 -19.14 11.49
C LEU A 21 -9.05 -18.15 12.11
N ALA A 22 -7.92 -18.68 12.61
CA ALA A 22 -6.81 -17.90 13.16
C ALA A 22 -6.13 -17.03 12.09
N GLN A 23 -5.93 -17.55 10.88
CA GLN A 23 -5.32 -16.79 9.78
C GLN A 23 -6.24 -15.66 9.31
N ARG A 24 -7.55 -15.93 9.21
CA ARG A 24 -8.53 -14.88 8.89
C ARG A 24 -8.55 -13.77 9.93
N ALA A 25 -8.56 -14.12 11.21
CA ALA A 25 -8.47 -13.14 12.29
C ALA A 25 -7.19 -12.29 12.20
N ALA A 26 -6.05 -12.90 11.88
CA ALA A 26 -4.80 -12.18 11.68
C ALA A 26 -4.87 -11.16 10.53
N VAL A 27 -5.50 -11.50 9.40
CA VAL A 27 -5.70 -10.54 8.29
C VAL A 27 -6.50 -9.32 8.75
N TYR A 28 -7.61 -9.53 9.45
CA TYR A 28 -8.43 -8.43 9.96
C TYR A 28 -7.64 -7.55 10.94
N VAL A 29 -6.88 -8.14 11.86
CA VAL A 29 -6.04 -7.40 12.81
C VAL A 29 -5.02 -6.52 12.07
N VAL A 30 -4.33 -7.06 11.07
CA VAL A 30 -3.35 -6.31 10.28
C VAL A 30 -4.01 -5.16 9.54
N VAL A 31 -5.15 -5.40 8.88
CA VAL A 31 -5.88 -4.35 8.15
C VAL A 31 -6.33 -3.24 9.10
N THR A 32 -6.91 -3.58 10.25
CA THR A 32 -7.30 -2.61 11.27
C THR A 32 -6.11 -1.81 11.77
N LEU A 33 -4.96 -2.45 11.99
CA LEU A 33 -3.74 -1.79 12.45
C LEU A 33 -3.20 -0.80 11.41
N VAL A 34 -3.18 -1.16 10.13
CA VAL A 34 -2.75 -0.28 9.04
C VAL A 34 -3.68 0.94 8.91
N VAL A 35 -4.99 0.73 9.03
CA VAL A 35 -5.98 1.82 8.99
C VAL A 35 -5.81 2.74 10.20
N ALA A 36 -5.63 2.19 11.40
CA ALA A 36 -5.38 2.96 12.62
C ALA A 36 -4.10 3.79 12.50
N LEU A 37 -3.02 3.22 11.96
CA LEU A 37 -1.77 3.94 11.72
C LEU A 37 -1.95 5.07 10.71
N THR A 38 -2.68 4.82 9.62
CA THR A 38 -3.02 5.84 8.63
C THR A 38 -3.82 6.98 9.26
N TYR A 39 -4.79 6.66 10.12
CA TYR A 39 -5.57 7.65 10.87
C TYR A 39 -4.69 8.53 11.76
N VAL A 40 -3.73 7.93 12.48
CA VAL A 40 -2.76 8.68 13.30
C VAL A 40 -1.92 9.62 12.43
N VAL A 41 -1.41 9.13 11.29
CA VAL A 41 -0.63 9.96 10.34
C VAL A 41 -1.46 11.15 9.84
N PHE A 42 -2.73 10.92 9.50
CA PHE A 42 -3.64 11.98 9.05
C PHE A 42 -3.92 13.01 10.16
N ARG A 43 -4.08 12.55 11.40
CA ARG A 43 -4.23 13.43 12.56
C ARG A 43 -2.97 14.29 12.80
N LEU A 44 -1.79 13.77 12.48
CA LEU A 44 -0.52 14.49 12.59
C LEU A 44 -0.12 15.22 11.30
N SER A 45 -0.98 15.24 10.28
CA SER A 45 -0.66 15.79 8.94
C SER A 45 -0.15 17.23 8.99
N ASP A 46 -0.73 18.11 9.81
CA ASP A 46 -0.25 19.48 9.98
C ASP A 46 1.19 19.56 10.54
N ARG A 47 1.56 18.66 11.47
CA ARG A 47 2.92 18.58 11.99
C ARG A 47 3.88 18.01 10.96
N LEU A 48 3.47 16.95 10.25
CA LEU A 48 4.24 16.37 9.15
C LEU A 48 4.49 17.39 8.03
N ALA A 49 3.48 18.15 7.63
CA ALA A 49 3.58 19.16 6.58
C ALA A 49 4.59 20.26 6.95
N ARG A 50 4.60 20.70 8.21
CA ARG A 50 5.58 21.67 8.71
C ARG A 50 7.00 21.09 8.78
N LEU A 51 7.15 19.82 9.15
CA LEU A 51 8.44 19.14 9.24
C LEU A 51 9.08 18.90 7.86
N LEU A 52 8.28 18.48 6.88
CA LEU A 52 8.75 18.19 5.51
C LEU A 52 8.98 19.46 4.69
N GLY A 53 8.20 20.52 4.95
CA GLY A 53 8.25 21.75 4.17
C GLY A 53 7.86 21.56 2.70
N ARG A 54 7.88 22.64 1.92
CA ARG A 54 7.46 22.62 0.50
C ARG A 54 8.37 21.73 -0.36
N THR A 55 9.69 21.80 -0.15
CA THR A 55 10.67 21.03 -0.92
C THR A 55 10.55 19.53 -0.62
N GLY A 56 10.42 19.14 0.66
CA GLY A 56 10.28 17.73 1.04
C GLY A 56 9.01 17.10 0.47
N ILE A 57 7.88 17.82 0.52
CA ILE A 57 6.62 17.36 -0.09
C ILE A 57 6.77 17.16 -1.60
N ASN A 58 7.46 18.08 -2.31
CA ASN A 58 7.66 17.97 -3.75
C ASN A 58 8.54 16.77 -4.12
N VAL A 59 9.63 16.54 -3.37
CA VAL A 59 10.50 15.36 -3.56
C VAL A 59 9.72 14.07 -3.32
N ILE A 60 9.00 13.98 -2.20
CA ILE A 60 8.22 12.78 -1.86
C ILE A 60 7.15 12.50 -2.91
N THR A 61 6.45 13.52 -3.39
CA THR A 61 5.46 13.36 -4.47
C THR A 61 6.08 12.78 -5.74
N ARG A 62 7.26 13.29 -6.15
CA ARG A 62 7.98 12.75 -7.31
C ARG A 62 8.43 11.32 -7.07
N LEU A 63 8.93 11.01 -5.88
CA LEU A 63 9.35 9.65 -5.52
C LEU A 63 8.18 8.66 -5.57
N PHE A 64 7.03 8.98 -4.97
CA PHE A 64 5.85 8.13 -5.07
C PHE A 64 5.39 7.93 -6.51
N GLY A 65 5.45 8.97 -7.35
CA GLY A 65 5.15 8.86 -8.78
C GLY A 65 6.10 7.92 -9.52
N LEU A 66 7.41 8.03 -9.26
CA LEU A 66 8.43 7.15 -9.85
C LEU A 66 8.28 5.70 -9.37
N LEU A 67 8.02 5.49 -8.07
CA LEU A 67 7.77 4.17 -7.49
C LEU A 67 6.52 3.53 -8.08
N LEU A 68 5.42 4.29 -8.22
CA LEU A 68 4.17 3.78 -8.79
C LEU A 68 4.37 3.37 -10.26
N ALA A 69 5.12 4.16 -11.04
CA ALA A 69 5.47 3.80 -12.40
C ALA A 69 6.30 2.50 -12.46
N ALA A 70 7.29 2.36 -11.58
CA ALA A 70 8.10 1.14 -11.50
C ALA A 70 7.26 -0.10 -11.15
N ILE A 71 6.38 0.01 -10.14
CA ILE A 71 5.46 -1.07 -9.73
C ILE A 71 4.49 -1.42 -10.86
N ALA A 72 3.98 -0.43 -11.59
CA ALA A 72 3.08 -0.68 -12.72
C ALA A 72 3.77 -1.48 -13.83
N VAL A 73 5.01 -1.11 -14.20
CA VAL A 73 5.80 -1.87 -15.18
C VAL A 73 6.06 -3.29 -14.67
N GLN A 74 6.38 -3.45 -13.39
CA GLN A 74 6.58 -4.77 -12.78
C GLN A 74 5.33 -5.65 -12.91
N PHE A 75 4.13 -5.13 -12.58
CA PHE A 75 2.90 -5.91 -12.72
C PHE A 75 2.56 -6.28 -14.17
N VAL A 76 2.88 -5.43 -15.15
CA VAL A 76 2.71 -5.76 -16.57
C VAL A 76 3.64 -6.91 -16.98
N LEU A 77 4.90 -6.87 -16.54
CA LEU A 77 5.87 -7.92 -16.82
C LEU A 77 5.49 -9.25 -16.15
N ASP A 78 5.09 -9.20 -14.87
CA ASP A 78 4.63 -10.38 -14.13
C ASP A 78 3.42 -11.03 -14.82
N GLY A 79 2.45 -10.22 -15.25
CA GLY A 79 1.27 -10.70 -15.99
C GLY A 79 1.61 -11.28 -17.36
N ALA A 80 2.53 -10.67 -18.11
CA ALA A 80 2.97 -11.17 -19.42
C ALA A 80 3.75 -12.47 -19.31
N HIS A 81 4.58 -12.62 -18.27
CA HIS A 81 5.34 -13.83 -18.00
C HIS A 81 4.43 -15.01 -17.61
N GLU A 82 3.40 -14.75 -16.79
CA GLU A 82 2.39 -15.74 -16.44
C GLU A 82 1.56 -16.18 -17.66
N ALA A 83 1.25 -15.26 -18.58
CA ALA A 83 0.46 -15.55 -19.78
C ALA A 83 1.18 -16.42 -20.83
N TRP A 84 2.52 -16.43 -20.83
CA TRP A 84 3.33 -17.23 -21.76
C TRP A 84 3.72 -18.60 -21.19
N ARG A 85 3.36 -18.90 -19.93
CA ARG A 85 3.52 -20.22 -19.30
C ARG A 85 2.28 -21.08 -19.46
#